data_AF-A0AB39XXH1-F1
#
_entry.id   AF-A0AB39XXH1-F1
#
_cell.length_a   1.000
_cell.length_b   1.000
_cell.length_c   1.000
_cell.angle_alpha   90.00
_cell.angle_beta   90.00
_cell.angle_gamma   90.00
#
_symmetry.space_group_name_H-M   'P 1'
#
loop_
_entity.id
_entity.type
_entity.pdbx_description
1 polymer ?
#
loop_
_entity_poly.entity_id
_entity_poly.type
_entity_poly.pdbx_seq_one_letter_code
_entity_poly.pdbx_strand_id
1 'polypeptide(L)'
;MDARETRPHSSEPRSSPASTGHRLLTIYLNDHLAGASGGVSLIRRMARTHRGTPAGVPLAALAEQIAQDRESLREIMTAFDVPAQWHRVVMGRLAEKAGRAKLNGRLVSRSPLSDVLELEAMRLGVEGKASLWRSLGTLAATAEAPLDPAVVARLLDRAQRQAAVLEELRLEAAGRAFTAAAEGSVPAGRGRADGTPRHRLSRRAGWAS
;
A
#
# COMPACT_ATOMS: atom_id res chain seq x y z
N MET A 1 43.89 -40.84 -40.99
CA MET A 1 44.14 -40.94 -39.53
C MET A 1 44.16 -39.51 -39.02
N ASP A 2 42.97 -38.92 -38.84
CA ASP A 2 42.80 -37.50 -38.56
C ASP A 2 43.07 -37.19 -37.09
N ALA A 3 44.03 -36.29 -36.88
CA ALA A 3 44.41 -35.78 -35.58
C ALA A 3 43.25 -34.94 -35.02
N ARG A 4 42.74 -35.37 -33.86
CA ARG A 4 41.74 -34.66 -33.07
C ARG A 4 42.29 -33.29 -32.67
N GLU A 5 41.70 -32.25 -33.25
CA GLU A 5 41.84 -30.87 -32.83
C GLU A 5 41.20 -30.71 -31.44
N THR A 6 42.05 -30.55 -30.43
CA THR A 6 41.65 -30.23 -29.06
C THR A 6 41.13 -28.79 -29.03
N ARG A 7 39.81 -28.63 -29.16
CA ARG A 7 39.13 -27.37 -28.84
C ARG A 7 39.44 -26.98 -27.39
N PRO A 8 39.95 -25.77 -27.11
CA PRO A 8 40.05 -25.30 -25.74
C PRO A 8 38.65 -25.17 -25.16
N HIS A 9 38.40 -25.85 -24.03
CA HIS A 9 37.21 -25.65 -23.23
C HIS A 9 37.18 -24.19 -22.76
N SER A 10 36.26 -23.41 -23.34
CA SER A 10 35.88 -22.09 -22.86
C SER A 10 35.49 -22.20 -21.39
N SER A 11 36.36 -21.74 -20.51
CA SER A 11 36.06 -21.64 -19.09
C SER A 11 35.14 -20.44 -18.92
N GLU A 12 33.83 -20.67 -18.79
CA GLU A 12 32.94 -19.59 -18.33
C GLU A 12 33.49 -19.06 -17.01
N PRO A 13 33.72 -17.73 -16.86
CA PRO A 13 34.23 -17.19 -15.62
C PRO A 13 33.20 -17.46 -14.51
N ARG A 14 33.56 -18.34 -13.56
CA ARG A 14 32.75 -18.59 -12.37
C ARG A 14 32.62 -17.28 -11.60
N SER A 15 31.42 -16.69 -11.59
CA SER A 15 31.11 -15.50 -10.80
C SER A 15 31.47 -15.71 -9.32
N SER A 16 32.39 -14.89 -8.81
CA SER A 16 32.85 -14.95 -7.42
C SER A 16 31.70 -14.64 -6.44
N PRO A 17 31.68 -15.22 -5.23
CA PRO A 17 30.61 -15.00 -4.25
C PRO A 17 30.35 -13.52 -3.94
N ALA A 18 31.38 -12.67 -3.90
CA ALA A 18 31.25 -11.22 -3.75
C ALA A 18 30.44 -10.58 -4.90
N SER A 19 30.68 -10.99 -6.15
CA SER A 19 29.94 -10.51 -7.33
C SER A 19 28.48 -10.98 -7.33
N THR A 20 28.21 -12.20 -6.83
CA THR A 20 26.86 -12.73 -6.66
C THR A 20 26.10 -11.96 -5.59
N GLY A 21 26.72 -11.68 -4.44
CA GLY A 21 26.13 -10.89 -3.36
C GLY A 21 25.75 -9.48 -3.81
N HIS A 22 26.67 -8.78 -4.49
CA HIS A 22 26.41 -7.45 -5.03
C HIS A 22 25.27 -7.44 -6.08
N ARG A 23 25.19 -8.47 -6.94
CA ARG A 23 24.08 -8.64 -7.90
C ARG A 23 22.73 -8.80 -7.21
N LEU A 24 22.66 -9.61 -6.15
CA LEU A 24 21.43 -9.83 -5.38
C LEU A 24 21.01 -8.54 -4.65
N LEU A 25 21.96 -7.83 -4.06
CA LEU A 25 21.71 -6.53 -3.44
C LEU A 25 21.18 -5.52 -4.47
N THR A 26 21.76 -5.50 -5.67
CA THR A 26 21.32 -4.63 -6.76
C THR A 26 19.86 -4.84 -7.13
N ILE A 27 19.44 -6.11 -7.29
CA ILE A 27 18.03 -6.46 -7.57
C ILE A 27 17.15 -6.02 -6.41
N TYR A 28 17.53 -6.39 -5.18
CA TYR A 28 16.77 -6.11 -3.98
C TYR A 28 16.52 -4.61 -3.75
N LEU A 29 17.54 -3.77 -3.87
CA LEU A 29 17.40 -2.32 -3.68
C LEU A 29 16.57 -1.67 -4.79
N ASN A 30 16.74 -2.10 -6.05
CA ASN A 30 15.95 -1.58 -7.15
C ASN A 30 14.47 -1.97 -7.05
N ASP A 31 14.18 -3.17 -6.57
CA ASP A 31 12.84 -3.65 -6.28
C ASP A 31 12.13 -2.79 -5.22
N HIS A 32 12.85 -2.47 -4.14
CA HIS A 32 12.35 -1.56 -3.10
C HIS A 32 12.22 -0.13 -3.61
N LEU A 33 13.14 0.36 -4.45
CA LEU A 33 13.05 1.70 -5.04
C LEU A 33 11.82 1.84 -5.96
N ALA A 34 11.51 0.79 -6.74
CA ALA A 34 10.30 0.73 -7.55
C ALA A 34 9.04 0.77 -6.66
N GLY A 35 9.00 -0.05 -5.61
CA GLY A 35 7.91 -0.06 -4.63
C GLY A 35 7.72 1.29 -3.93
N ALA A 36 8.81 1.90 -3.45
CA ALA A 36 8.80 3.21 -2.81
C ALA A 36 8.34 4.32 -3.76
N SER A 37 8.69 4.26 -5.05
CA SER A 37 8.22 5.23 -6.05
C SER A 37 6.71 5.14 -6.28
N GLY A 38 6.17 3.92 -6.32
CA GLY A 38 4.71 3.69 -6.34
C GLY A 38 4.03 4.18 -5.07
N GLY A 39 4.61 3.88 -3.90
CA GLY A 39 4.12 4.32 -2.59
C GLY A 39 4.05 5.84 -2.45
N VAL A 40 5.11 6.57 -2.85
CA VAL A 40 5.14 8.05 -2.86
C VAL A 40 4.02 8.62 -3.72
N SER A 41 3.78 8.01 -4.89
CA SER A 41 2.73 8.46 -5.81
C SER A 41 1.33 8.24 -5.22
N LEU A 42 1.11 7.09 -4.58
CA LEU A 42 -0.14 6.73 -3.89
C LEU A 42 -0.41 7.65 -2.70
N ILE A 43 0.51 7.79 -1.76
CA ILE A 43 0.29 8.60 -0.55
C ILE A 43 0.10 10.09 -0.88
N ARG A 44 0.80 10.62 -1.89
CA ARG A 44 0.56 11.98 -2.38
C ARG A 44 -0.83 12.13 -2.98
N ARG A 45 -1.34 11.12 -3.70
CA ARG A 45 -2.72 11.11 -4.21
C ARG A 45 -3.72 11.09 -3.06
N MET A 46 -3.50 10.26 -2.05
CA MET A 46 -4.34 10.19 -0.85
C MET A 46 -4.38 11.55 -0.14
N ALA A 47 -3.22 12.14 0.15
CA ALA A 47 -3.13 13.46 0.78
C ALA A 47 -3.85 14.55 -0.03
N ARG A 48 -3.79 14.51 -1.37
CA ARG A 48 -4.55 15.44 -2.23
C ARG A 48 -6.06 15.20 -2.17
N THR A 49 -6.48 13.94 -2.11
CA THR A 49 -7.91 13.59 -2.05
C THR A 49 -8.51 14.02 -0.71
N HIS A 50 -7.75 13.90 0.38
CA HIS A 50 -8.18 14.19 1.74
C HIS A 50 -7.87 15.63 2.18
N ARG A 51 -7.61 16.56 1.27
CA ARG A 51 -7.41 17.97 1.64
C ARG A 51 -8.67 18.53 2.31
N GLY A 52 -8.48 19.21 3.44
CA GLY A 52 -9.58 19.78 4.21
C GLY A 52 -10.35 18.77 5.07
N THR A 53 -9.94 17.50 5.09
CA THR A 53 -10.47 16.51 6.03
C THR A 53 -9.50 16.32 7.21
N PRO A 54 -9.95 15.76 8.34
CA PRO A 54 -9.06 15.42 9.47
C PRO A 54 -7.87 14.54 9.07
N ALA A 55 -8.06 13.64 8.10
CA ALA A 55 -7.01 12.75 7.61
C ALA A 55 -5.97 13.45 6.70
N GLY A 56 -6.28 14.62 6.15
CA GLY A 56 -5.43 15.29 5.16
C GLY A 56 -4.06 15.70 5.70
N VAL A 57 -4.01 16.24 6.91
CA VAL A 57 -2.77 16.68 7.56
C VAL A 57 -1.81 15.52 7.83
N PRO A 58 -2.21 14.43 8.51
CA PRO A 58 -1.31 13.29 8.73
C PRO A 58 -0.91 12.61 7.41
N LEU A 59 -1.81 12.51 6.41
CA LEU A 59 -1.45 11.97 5.09
C LEU A 59 -0.41 12.82 4.36
N ALA A 60 -0.49 14.15 4.46
CA ALA A 60 0.51 15.05 3.87
C ALA A 60 1.88 14.91 4.55
N ALA A 61 1.90 14.81 5.88
CA ALA A 61 3.12 14.56 6.64
C ALA A 61 3.75 13.20 6.29
N LEU A 62 2.94 12.14 6.21
CA LEU A 62 3.39 10.82 5.75
C LEU A 62 3.95 10.87 4.32
N ALA A 63 3.30 11.62 3.42
CA ALA A 63 3.75 11.73 2.04
C ALA A 63 5.15 12.35 1.92
N GLU A 64 5.45 13.33 2.78
CA GLU A 64 6.77 13.95 2.84
C GLU A 64 7.81 12.98 3.43
N GLN A 65 7.52 12.36 4.57
CA GLN A 65 8.45 11.41 5.19
C GLN A 65 8.74 10.19 4.31
N ILE A 66 7.74 9.65 3.61
CA ILE A 66 7.92 8.52 2.69
C ILE A 66 8.70 8.93 1.44
N ALA A 67 8.56 10.19 0.99
CA ALA A 67 9.39 10.72 -0.09
C ALA A 67 10.87 10.84 0.36
N GLN A 68 11.10 11.30 1.59
CA GLN A 68 12.43 11.35 2.19
C GLN A 68 13.03 9.94 2.35
N ASP A 69 12.27 8.95 2.80
CA ASP A 69 12.71 7.55 2.89
C ASP A 69 13.19 7.01 1.53
N ARG A 70 12.47 7.35 0.45
CA ARG A 70 12.87 6.96 -0.92
C ARG A 70 14.16 7.65 -1.34
N GLU A 71 14.43 8.86 -0.87
CA GLU A 71 15.68 9.54 -1.14
C GLU A 71 16.85 8.95 -0.34
N SER A 72 16.63 8.66 0.95
CA SER A 72 17.61 7.91 1.75
C SER A 72 17.94 6.55 1.13
N LEU A 73 16.97 5.86 0.52
CA LEU A 73 17.26 4.64 -0.24
C LEU A 73 18.18 4.90 -1.44
N ARG A 74 18.01 6.00 -2.17
CA ARG A 74 18.91 6.35 -3.29
C ARG A 74 20.33 6.66 -2.81
N GLU A 75 20.45 7.41 -1.73
CA GLU A 75 21.75 7.70 -1.11
C GLU A 75 22.46 6.41 -0.69
N ILE A 76 21.74 5.47 -0.07
CA ILE A 76 22.26 4.15 0.28
C ILE A 76 22.66 3.38 -0.98
N MET A 77 21.85 3.38 -2.04
CA MET A 77 22.20 2.75 -3.31
C MET A 77 23.50 3.32 -3.89
N THR A 78 23.69 4.64 -3.84
CA THR A 78 24.94 5.28 -4.24
C THR A 78 26.12 4.83 -3.38
N ALA A 79 25.96 4.73 -2.07
CA ALA A 79 27.02 4.26 -1.17
C ALA A 79 27.45 2.80 -1.46
N PHE A 80 26.53 1.96 -1.91
CA PHE A 80 26.81 0.58 -2.31
C PHE A 80 27.21 0.42 -3.80
N ASP A 81 27.41 1.51 -4.54
CA ASP A 81 27.64 1.51 -6.00
C ASP A 81 26.57 0.75 -6.79
N VAL A 82 25.31 0.83 -6.32
CA VAL A 82 24.16 0.22 -6.97
C VAL A 82 23.45 1.25 -7.84
N PRO A 83 23.37 1.06 -9.17
CA PRO A 83 22.68 2.00 -10.04
C PRO A 83 21.16 1.96 -9.82
N ALA A 84 20.54 3.15 -9.78
CA ALA A 84 19.09 3.30 -9.71
C ALA A 84 18.43 3.03 -11.08
N GLN A 85 17.93 1.82 -11.28
CA GLN A 85 17.31 1.34 -12.52
C GLN A 85 15.79 1.15 -12.41
N TRP A 86 15.13 1.96 -11.57
CA TRP A 86 13.69 1.84 -11.28
C TRP A 86 12.81 1.73 -12.54
N HIS A 87 13.15 2.42 -13.62
CA HIS A 87 12.40 2.41 -14.88
C HIS A 87 12.41 1.05 -15.59
N ARG A 88 13.46 0.23 -15.44
CA ARG A 88 13.54 -1.13 -16.00
C ARG A 88 12.76 -2.14 -15.16
N VAL A 89 12.79 -1.99 -13.84
CA VAL A 89 12.06 -2.87 -12.90
C VAL A 89 10.56 -2.61 -12.95
N VAL A 90 10.14 -1.34 -13.10
CA VAL A 90 8.73 -0.97 -13.23
C VAL A 90 8.08 -1.60 -14.46
N MET A 91 8.79 -1.70 -15.60
CA MET A 91 8.27 -2.39 -16.78
C MET A 91 8.08 -3.91 -16.57
N GLY A 92 8.99 -4.57 -15.83
CA GLY A 92 8.87 -5.99 -15.51
C GLY A 92 7.75 -6.32 -14.52
N ARG A 93 7.56 -5.49 -13.48
CA ARG A 93 6.57 -5.75 -12.41
C ARG A 93 5.19 -5.13 -12.61
N LEU A 94 5.07 -4.03 -13.36
CA LEU A 94 3.74 -3.52 -13.73
C LEU A 94 3.02 -4.50 -14.66
N ALA A 95 3.74 -5.26 -15.50
CA ALA A 95 3.13 -6.32 -16.31
C ALA A 95 2.44 -7.38 -15.44
N GLU A 96 3.04 -7.79 -14.32
CA GLU A 96 2.45 -8.74 -13.37
C GLU A 96 1.38 -8.12 -12.44
N LYS A 97 1.59 -6.90 -11.92
CA LYS A 97 0.69 -6.30 -10.90
C LYS A 97 -0.45 -5.46 -11.48
N ALA A 98 -0.31 -4.84 -12.64
CA ALA A 98 -1.41 -4.09 -13.25
C ALA A 98 -2.58 -4.99 -13.64
N GLY A 99 -2.32 -6.29 -13.91
CA GLY A 99 -3.35 -7.29 -14.14
C GLY A 99 -4.24 -7.59 -12.93
N ARG A 100 -3.76 -7.37 -11.69
CA ARG A 100 -4.52 -7.62 -10.45
C ARG A 100 -5.04 -6.36 -9.74
N ALA A 101 -4.46 -5.19 -10.04
CA ALA A 101 -4.83 -3.92 -9.41
C ALA A 101 -5.75 -3.03 -10.29
N LYS A 102 -6.24 -3.54 -11.42
CA LYS A 102 -7.30 -2.88 -12.21
C LYS A 102 -8.63 -3.00 -11.45
N LEU A 103 -8.71 -2.30 -10.32
CA LEU A 103 -9.91 -2.14 -9.53
C LEU A 103 -10.90 -1.34 -10.36
N ASN A 104 -11.77 -2.08 -11.04
CA ASN A 104 -13.15 -1.76 -11.35
C ASN A 104 -13.42 -0.28 -11.61
N GLY A 105 -13.12 0.14 -12.84
CA GLY A 105 -13.67 1.36 -13.41
C GLY A 105 -15.18 1.23 -13.61
N ARG A 106 -15.96 1.48 -12.55
CA ARG A 106 -17.39 1.78 -12.62
C ARG A 106 -17.86 2.46 -11.31
N LEU A 107 -18.51 3.61 -11.51
CA LEU A 107 -19.49 4.32 -10.65
C LEU A 107 -19.05 5.66 -10.02
N VAL A 108 -20.02 6.56 -10.00
CA VAL A 108 -19.96 8.03 -9.97
C VAL A 108 -19.63 8.61 -8.58
N SER A 109 -18.99 7.84 -7.70
CA SER A 109 -18.43 8.33 -6.43
C SER A 109 -17.36 7.35 -5.93
N ARG A 110 -16.30 7.86 -5.30
CA ARG A 110 -15.27 7.03 -4.67
C ARG A 110 -15.92 6.24 -3.53
N SER A 111 -15.85 4.91 -3.58
CA SER A 111 -16.42 4.06 -2.54
C SER A 111 -15.71 4.31 -1.21
N PRO A 112 -16.42 4.40 -0.06
CA PRO A 112 -15.81 4.45 1.27
C PRO A 112 -14.80 3.31 1.52
N LEU A 113 -14.99 2.16 0.88
CA LEU A 113 -14.08 1.02 0.96
C LEU A 113 -12.72 1.29 0.28
N SER A 114 -12.68 2.20 -0.71
CA SER A 114 -11.43 2.55 -1.40
C SER A 114 -10.40 3.16 -0.44
N ASP A 115 -10.83 3.95 0.54
CA ASP A 115 -9.91 4.55 1.51
C ASP A 115 -9.28 3.49 2.43
N VAL A 116 -10.08 2.50 2.86
CA VAL A 116 -9.60 1.38 3.67
C VAL A 116 -8.52 0.59 2.92
N LEU A 117 -8.80 0.20 1.68
CA LEU A 117 -7.88 -0.59 0.86
C LEU A 117 -6.60 0.19 0.49
N GLU A 118 -6.70 1.48 0.23
CA GLU A 118 -5.53 2.32 -0.02
C GLU A 118 -4.63 2.45 1.22
N LEU A 119 -5.23 2.60 2.41
CA LEU A 119 -4.49 2.64 3.68
C LEU A 119 -3.85 1.28 4.01
N GLU A 120 -4.52 0.16 3.75
CA GLU A 120 -3.95 -1.18 3.87
C GLU A 120 -2.76 -1.38 2.93
N ALA A 121 -2.90 -0.98 1.66
CA ALA A 121 -1.81 -1.03 0.70
C ALA A 121 -0.60 -0.19 1.15
N MET A 122 -0.85 1.00 1.72
CA MET A 122 0.21 1.83 2.28
C MET A 122 0.86 1.22 3.52
N ARG A 123 0.07 0.64 4.44
CA ARG A 123 0.59 -0.06 5.64
C ARG A 123 1.49 -1.23 5.23
N LEU A 124 1.06 -2.05 4.26
CA LEU A 124 1.89 -3.11 3.68
C LEU A 124 3.16 -2.58 3.02
N GLY A 125 3.07 -1.46 2.29
CA GLY A 125 4.23 -0.80 1.68
C GLY A 125 5.24 -0.32 2.73
N VAL A 126 4.77 0.25 3.85
CA VAL A 126 5.62 0.69 4.95
C VAL A 126 6.27 -0.50 5.67
N GLU A 127 5.57 -1.63 5.85
CA GLU A 127 6.19 -2.85 6.40
C GLU A 127 7.25 -3.44 5.45
N GLY A 128 7.00 -3.41 4.14
CA GLY A 128 8.00 -3.79 3.14
C GLY A 128 9.27 -2.93 3.23
N LYS A 129 9.10 -1.61 3.41
CA LYS A 129 10.21 -0.69 3.65
C LYS A 129 10.89 -0.93 5.00
N ALA A 130 10.15 -1.22 6.08
CA ALA A 130 10.76 -1.55 7.37
C ALA A 130 11.61 -2.83 7.27
N SER A 131 11.15 -3.81 6.50
CA SER A 131 11.92 -5.03 6.21
C SER A 131 13.22 -4.72 5.46
N LEU A 132 13.19 -3.82 4.47
CA LEU A 132 14.40 -3.30 3.83
C LEU A 132 15.39 -2.71 4.84
N TRP A 133 14.92 -1.85 5.75
CA TRP A 133 15.79 -1.25 6.77
C TRP A 133 16.38 -2.28 7.72
N ARG A 134 15.61 -3.29 8.15
CA ARG A 134 16.15 -4.39 8.96
C ARG A 134 17.23 -5.18 8.20
N SER A 135 17.00 -5.51 6.92
CA SER A 135 18.00 -6.20 6.09
C SER A 135 19.27 -5.39 5.90
N LEU A 136 19.14 -4.08 5.67
CA LEU A 136 20.29 -3.16 5.59
C LEU A 136 21.00 -3.01 6.95
N GLY A 137 20.28 -3.11 8.06
CA GLY A 137 20.85 -3.10 9.41
C GLY A 137 21.76 -4.32 9.65
N THR A 138 21.38 -5.49 9.13
CA THR A 138 22.24 -6.68 9.14
C THR A 138 23.53 -6.45 8.35
N LEU A 139 23.46 -5.75 7.21
CA LEU A 139 24.65 -5.41 6.43
C LEU A 139 25.52 -4.36 7.13
N ALA A 140 24.92 -3.32 7.71
CA ALA A 140 25.65 -2.27 8.44
C ALA A 140 26.43 -2.80 9.66
N ALA A 141 26.07 -3.98 10.18
CA ALA A 141 26.82 -4.63 11.25
C ALA A 141 28.14 -5.25 10.79
N THR A 142 28.40 -5.35 9.48
CA THR A 142 29.68 -5.81 8.95
C THR A 142 30.66 -4.64 8.79
N ALA A 143 31.94 -4.86 9.11
CA ALA A 143 32.95 -3.80 9.10
C ALA A 143 33.24 -3.21 7.70
N GLU A 144 32.82 -3.89 6.64
CA GLU A 144 33.08 -3.52 5.25
C GLU A 144 31.91 -2.76 4.61
N ALA A 145 30.75 -2.68 5.27
CA ALA A 145 29.58 -2.02 4.71
C ALA A 145 29.72 -0.49 4.76
N PRO A 146 29.51 0.23 3.64
CA PRO A 146 29.53 1.70 3.59
C PRO A 146 28.23 2.29 4.15
N LEU A 147 27.80 1.87 5.33
CA LEU A 147 26.51 2.23 5.91
C LEU A 147 26.58 2.39 7.44
N ASP A 148 26.23 3.58 7.93
CA ASP A 148 26.14 3.85 9.38
C ASP A 148 24.92 3.15 10.00
N PRO A 149 25.11 2.22 10.97
CA PRO A 149 24.01 1.55 11.67
C PRO A 149 23.01 2.53 12.31
N ALA A 150 23.47 3.69 12.79
CA ALA A 150 22.60 4.68 13.41
C ALA A 150 21.66 5.34 12.39
N VAL A 151 22.09 5.55 11.15
CA VAL A 151 21.22 6.03 10.06
C VAL A 151 20.11 5.02 9.81
N VAL A 152 20.45 3.73 9.69
CA VAL A 152 19.47 2.66 9.43
C VAL A 152 18.46 2.53 10.57
N ALA A 153 18.93 2.60 11.82
CA ALA A 153 18.06 2.54 12.99
C ALA A 153 17.03 3.68 12.98
N ARG A 154 17.43 4.92 12.64
CA ARG A 154 16.51 6.06 12.51
C ARG A 154 15.47 5.87 11.40
N LEU A 155 15.87 5.28 10.27
CA LEU A 155 14.96 4.98 9.16
C LEU A 155 13.93 3.90 9.53
N LEU A 156 14.35 2.86 10.26
CA LEU A 156 13.47 1.81 10.77
C LEU A 156 12.45 2.37 11.77
N ASP A 157 12.92 3.15 12.74
CA ASP A 157 12.08 3.81 13.75
C ASP A 157 11.07 4.78 13.12
N ARG A 158 11.49 5.54 12.09
CA ARG A 158 10.56 6.35 11.28
C ARG A 158 9.51 5.49 10.58
N ALA A 159 9.88 4.36 10.00
CA ALA A 159 8.93 3.44 9.36
C ALA A 159 7.90 2.87 10.34
N GLN A 160 8.31 2.53 11.57
CA GLN A 160 7.41 2.05 12.62
C GLN A 160 6.39 3.11 13.04
N ARG A 161 6.82 4.37 13.22
CA ARG A 161 5.89 5.48 13.49
C ARG A 161 4.90 5.70 12.36
N GLN A 162 5.37 5.70 11.11
CA GLN A 162 4.48 5.85 9.96
C GLN A 162 3.46 4.73 9.87
N ALA A 163 3.86 3.50 10.19
CA ALA A 163 2.96 2.38 10.26
C ALA A 163 1.85 2.71 11.28
N ALA A 164 2.20 3.07 12.52
CA ALA A 164 1.23 3.39 13.56
C ALA A 164 0.17 4.41 13.11
N VAL A 165 0.60 5.53 12.53
CA VAL A 165 -0.31 6.56 11.98
C VAL A 165 -1.22 5.99 10.88
N LEU A 166 -0.69 5.17 9.97
CA LEU A 166 -1.50 4.54 8.92
C LEU A 166 -2.57 3.60 9.48
N GLU A 167 -2.31 2.93 10.60
CA GLU A 167 -3.29 2.04 11.23
C GLU A 167 -4.40 2.80 11.93
N GLU A 168 -4.07 3.88 12.63
CA GLU A 168 -5.09 4.77 13.20
C GLU A 168 -6.03 5.27 12.10
N LEU A 169 -5.48 5.81 11.01
CA LEU A 169 -6.26 6.25 9.85
C LEU A 169 -7.07 5.12 9.22
N ARG A 170 -6.52 3.91 9.13
CA ARG A 170 -7.20 2.74 8.56
C ARG A 170 -8.40 2.32 9.41
N LEU A 171 -8.23 2.26 10.72
CA LEU A 171 -9.31 1.90 11.65
C LEU A 171 -10.43 2.94 11.62
N GLU A 172 -10.09 4.22 11.58
CA GLU A 172 -11.09 5.28 11.40
C GLU A 172 -11.84 5.17 10.07
N ALA A 173 -11.12 4.91 8.97
CA ALA A 173 -11.73 4.72 7.65
C ALA A 173 -12.64 3.48 7.62
N ALA A 174 -12.22 2.38 8.24
CA ALA A 174 -13.01 1.16 8.35
C ALA A 174 -14.28 1.40 9.18
N GLY A 175 -14.17 2.11 10.30
CA GLY A 175 -15.31 2.53 11.11
C GLY A 175 -16.34 3.28 10.27
N ARG A 176 -15.92 4.33 9.56
CA ARG A 176 -16.80 5.11 8.67
C ARG A 176 -17.43 4.25 7.57
N ALA A 177 -16.64 3.40 6.92
CA ALA A 177 -17.12 2.60 5.79
C ALA A 177 -18.17 1.56 6.19
N PHE A 178 -18.00 0.93 7.36
CA PHE A 178 -18.89 -0.15 7.81
C PHE A 178 -20.10 0.35 8.61
N THR A 179 -20.04 1.52 9.25
CA THR A 179 -21.22 2.11 9.92
C THR A 179 -22.13 2.86 8.95
N ALA A 180 -21.59 3.57 7.95
CA ALA A 180 -22.39 4.24 6.92
C ALA A 180 -23.23 3.25 6.08
N ALA A 181 -22.74 2.01 5.90
CA ALA A 181 -23.49 0.94 5.25
C ALA A 181 -24.67 0.42 6.10
N ALA A 182 -24.57 0.50 7.43
CA ALA A 182 -25.62 0.08 8.35
C ALA A 182 -26.78 1.09 8.40
N GLU A 183 -26.50 2.39 8.28
CA GLU A 183 -27.54 3.43 8.24
C GLU A 183 -28.39 3.40 6.96
N GLY A 184 -27.81 2.96 5.83
CA GLY A 184 -28.54 2.75 4.57
C GLY A 184 -29.43 1.50 4.53
N SER A 185 -29.40 0.65 5.57
CA SER A 185 -30.09 -0.65 5.60
C SER A 185 -31.10 -0.81 6.74
N VAL A 186 -31.41 0.25 7.51
CA VAL A 186 -32.51 0.22 8.48
C VAL A 186 -33.86 0.16 7.73
N PRO A 187 -34.63 -0.95 7.82
CA PRO A 187 -35.98 -0.96 7.25
C PRO A 187 -36.85 -0.06 8.12
N ALA A 188 -37.54 0.91 7.51
CA ALA A 188 -38.55 1.71 8.17
C ALA A 188 -39.55 0.76 8.87
N GLY A 189 -39.54 0.78 10.20
CA GLY A 189 -40.38 -0.08 11.03
C GLY A 189 -41.85 0.09 10.66
N ARG A 190 -42.54 -1.04 10.43
CA ARG A 190 -44.00 -1.07 10.27
C ARG A 190 -44.63 -0.42 11.50
N GLY A 191 -45.37 0.65 11.23
CA GLY A 191 -46.20 1.31 12.22
C GLY A 191 -47.14 0.32 12.89
N ARG A 192 -47.12 0.37 14.22
CA ARG A 192 -48.11 -0.20 15.12
C ARG A 192 -49.47 0.46 14.81
N ALA A 193 -50.37 -0.26 14.16
CA ALA A 193 -51.78 0.12 14.08
C ALA A 193 -52.54 -0.63 15.18
N ASP A 194 -52.62 0.00 16.35
CA ASP A 194 -53.69 -0.23 17.31
C ASP A 194 -54.89 0.60 16.81
N GLY A 195 -56.04 -0.04 16.60
CA GLY A 195 -57.23 0.69 16.14
C GLY A 195 -58.23 -0.18 15.41
N THR A 196 -58.90 -1.05 16.14
CA THR A 196 -60.15 -1.69 15.72
C THR A 196 -61.23 -0.61 15.49
N PRO A 197 -61.99 -0.67 14.38
CA PRO A 197 -63.37 -0.22 14.42
C PRO A 197 -64.33 -1.34 14.03
N ARG A 198 -65.39 -1.42 14.83
CA ARG A 198 -66.50 -2.36 14.74
C ARG A 198 -67.28 -2.15 13.45
N HIS A 199 -67.54 -3.25 12.73
CA HIS A 199 -68.68 -3.32 11.84
C HIS A 199 -69.98 -3.22 12.66
N ARG A 200 -70.84 -2.25 12.35
CA ARG A 200 -72.29 -2.45 12.49
C ARG A 200 -73.01 -1.80 11.30
N LEU A 201 -73.74 -2.66 10.61
CA LEU A 201 -74.45 -2.42 9.37
C LEU A 201 -75.58 -1.40 9.54
N SER A 202 -75.77 -0.60 8.50
CA SER A 202 -76.98 0.16 8.22
C SER A 202 -78.18 -0.77 7.98
N ARG A 203 -79.33 -0.46 8.57
CA ARG A 203 -80.64 -0.67 7.93
C ARG A 203 -81.52 0.57 8.14
N ARG A 204 -82.02 1.08 7.02
CA ARG A 204 -83.02 2.14 6.87
C ARG A 204 -84.42 1.65 7.28
N ALA A 205 -85.29 2.63 7.60
CA ALA A 205 -86.64 2.87 7.08
C ALA A 205 -87.77 2.98 8.13
N GLY A 206 -88.55 4.07 8.03
CA GLY A 206 -89.87 4.25 8.65
C GLY A 206 -90.32 5.72 8.64
N TRP A 207 -91.46 6.02 8.01
CA TRP A 207 -92.00 7.35 7.63
C TRP A 207 -93.02 7.92 8.65
N ALA A 208 -93.51 9.15 8.33
CA ALA A 208 -94.65 9.94 8.87
C ALA A 208 -94.25 11.03 9.89
N SER A 209 -94.62 12.31 9.75
CA SER A 209 -95.76 12.95 9.06
C SER A 209 -95.37 14.21 8.27
#